data_AF-A0A146LQ41-F1
#
_entry.id   AF-A0A146LQ41-F1
#
_cell.length_a   1.000
_cell.length_b   1.000
_cell.length_c   1.000
_cell.angle_alpha   90.00
_cell.angle_beta   90.00
_cell.angle_gamma   90.00
#
_symmetry.space_group_name_H-M   'P 1'
#
loop_
_entity.id
_entity.type
_entity.pdbx_description
1 polymer ?
#
loop_
_entity_poly.entity_id
_entity_poly.type
_entity_poly.pdbx_seq_one_letter_code
_entity_poly.pdbx_strand_id
1 'polypeptide(L)'
;TPYQIYVWTAPIMEHTIDAIRAEDTFSSKLGYEEHIPGQTRDWNEELQTTRELPRKTLPERLLRERAIFKVHGDFVAAATRGAMAVIDGNVMAINPGEEAKMQMFIWNNIFFSFGFDVRDHYKELGGDAA
;
A
#
# COMPACT_ATOMS: atom_id res chain seq x y z
N THR A 1 -1.50 1.89 -14.68
CA THR A 1 -2.47 2.02 -13.57
C THR A 1 -2.05 1.10 -12.43
N PRO A 2 -2.09 1.53 -11.16
CA PRO A 2 -1.50 0.82 -10.02
C PRO A 2 -2.38 -0.33 -9.47
N TYR A 3 -3.60 -0.50 -9.99
CA TYR A 3 -4.41 -1.67 -9.67
C TYR A 3 -3.87 -2.89 -10.39
N GLN A 4 -3.68 -3.99 -9.66
CA GLN A 4 -3.36 -5.27 -10.24
C GLN A 4 -4.51 -5.72 -11.15
N ILE A 5 -4.26 -5.72 -12.46
CA ILE A 5 -5.22 -6.16 -13.46
C ILE A 5 -4.99 -7.66 -13.65
N TYR A 6 -5.99 -8.47 -13.31
CA TYR A 6 -5.97 -9.87 -13.66
C TYR A 6 -6.21 -10.01 -15.16
N VAL A 7 -5.20 -10.52 -15.87
CA VAL A 7 -5.13 -10.56 -17.34
C VAL A 7 -6.26 -11.36 -18.01
N TRP A 8 -6.95 -12.24 -17.27
CA TRP A 8 -7.96 -13.15 -17.84
C TRP A 8 -9.25 -12.45 -18.32
N THR A 9 -9.51 -11.20 -17.95
CA THR A 9 -10.61 -10.37 -18.50
C THR A 9 -10.16 -9.28 -19.45
N ALA A 10 -8.85 -9.05 -19.59
CA ALA A 10 -8.33 -7.99 -20.43
C ALA A 10 -8.06 -8.52 -21.85
N PRO A 11 -8.38 -7.74 -22.90
CA PRO A 11 -7.98 -8.10 -24.25
C PRO A 11 -6.45 -8.24 -24.33
N ILE A 12 -5.97 -9.24 -25.06
CA ILE A 12 -4.55 -9.43 -25.32
C ILE A 12 -4.05 -8.19 -26.07
N MET A 13 -3.28 -7.35 -25.39
CA MET A 13 -2.61 -6.20 -26.02
C MET A 13 -1.23 -6.62 -26.47
N GLU A 14 -0.85 -6.21 -27.68
CA GLU A 14 0.50 -6.38 -28.20
C GLU A 14 1.47 -5.54 -27.36
N HIS A 15 2.49 -6.17 -26.79
CA HIS A 15 3.46 -5.48 -25.96
C HIS A 15 4.35 -4.59 -26.83
N THR A 16 4.19 -3.28 -26.72
CA THR A 16 5.05 -2.29 -27.38
C THR A 16 6.15 -1.84 -26.43
N ILE A 17 7.34 -1.54 -26.97
CA ILE A 17 8.46 -1.03 -26.18
C ILE A 17 8.10 0.38 -25.70
N ASP A 18 7.87 0.51 -24.40
CA ASP A 18 7.68 1.78 -23.74
C ASP A 18 9.04 2.31 -23.27
N ALA A 19 9.58 3.28 -24.02
CA ALA A 19 10.86 3.93 -23.74
C ALA A 19 10.86 4.73 -22.42
N ILE A 20 9.68 5.07 -21.91
CA ILE A 20 9.48 5.90 -20.71
C ILE A 20 9.22 5.03 -19.47
N ARG A 21 8.99 3.72 -19.63
CA ARG A 21 8.76 2.76 -18.53
C ARG A 21 9.88 2.76 -17.49
N ALA A 22 11.13 2.96 -17.92
CA ALA A 22 12.27 3.08 -17.00
C ALA A 22 12.23 4.40 -16.20
N GLU A 23 11.71 5.47 -16.80
CA GLU A 23 11.58 6.80 -16.20
C GLU A 23 10.35 6.94 -15.31
N ASP A 24 9.38 6.02 -15.38
CA ASP A 24 8.18 6.02 -14.53
C ASP A 24 8.54 5.91 -13.02
N THR A 25 9.64 5.21 -12.72
CA THR A 25 10.27 5.15 -11.39
C THR A 25 10.76 6.53 -10.91
N PHE A 26 11.08 7.42 -11.85
CA PHE A 26 11.54 8.78 -11.60
C PHE A 26 10.40 9.80 -11.65
N SER A 27 9.36 9.55 -12.45
CA SER A 27 8.19 10.44 -12.61
C SER A 27 7.21 10.36 -11.43
N SER A 28 7.30 9.33 -10.58
CA SER A 28 6.69 9.28 -9.24
C SER A 28 7.17 10.43 -8.32
N LYS A 29 8.32 11.04 -8.64
CA LYS A 29 8.98 12.11 -7.87
C LYS A 29 8.42 13.52 -8.15
N LEU A 30 7.24 13.65 -8.74
CA LEU A 30 6.61 14.96 -8.87
C LEU A 30 5.92 15.34 -7.55
N GLY A 31 6.57 16.24 -6.82
CA GLY A 31 6.01 16.99 -5.69
C GLY A 31 6.24 16.34 -4.32
N TYR A 32 7.12 16.98 -3.53
CA TYR A 32 7.25 16.86 -2.07
C TYR A 32 7.74 15.54 -1.46
N GLU A 33 8.35 14.65 -2.22
CA GLU A 33 8.98 13.44 -1.66
C GLU A 33 10.50 13.51 -1.76
N GLU A 34 11.08 14.55 -1.15
CA GLU A 34 12.41 14.38 -0.58
C GLU A 34 12.19 13.63 0.73
N HIS A 35 12.51 12.34 0.77
CA HIS A 35 12.69 11.62 2.02
C HIS A 35 13.81 12.33 2.78
N ILE A 36 13.48 13.37 3.55
CA ILE A 36 14.43 14.03 4.43
C ILE A 36 14.91 12.95 5.40
N PRO A 37 16.21 12.66 5.48
CA PRO A 37 16.73 11.70 6.44
C PRO A 37 16.27 12.08 7.85
N GLY A 38 15.44 11.23 8.48
CA GLY A 38 14.86 11.48 9.79
C GLY A 38 13.37 11.85 9.81
N GLN A 39 12.75 12.14 8.66
CA GLN A 39 11.29 12.31 8.57
C GLN A 39 10.66 11.02 8.05
N THR A 40 10.03 10.28 8.97
CA THR A 40 9.27 9.09 8.59
C THR A 40 7.91 9.49 8.01
N ARG A 41 7.51 8.88 6.89
CA ARG A 41 6.22 9.14 6.23
C ARG A 41 5.04 8.86 7.18
N ASP A 42 4.06 9.77 7.21
CA ASP A 42 2.82 9.61 7.99
C ASP A 42 1.65 9.28 7.06
N TRP A 43 1.40 7.98 6.90
CA TRP A 43 0.31 7.48 6.05
C TRP A 43 -1.06 7.96 6.51
N ASN A 44 -1.29 8.09 7.82
CA ASN A 44 -2.59 8.50 8.36
C ASN A 44 -2.87 9.96 8.03
N GLU A 45 -1.88 10.83 8.23
CA GLU A 45 -1.98 12.24 7.89
C GLU A 45 -2.18 12.45 6.38
N GLU A 46 -1.40 11.77 5.53
CA GLU A 46 -1.55 11.87 4.07
C GLU A 46 -2.93 11.37 3.58
N LEU A 47 -3.41 10.24 4.09
CA LEU A 47 -4.73 9.71 3.74
C LEU A 47 -5.86 10.63 4.21
N GLN A 48 -5.72 11.24 5.40
CA GLN A 48 -6.73 12.15 5.93
C GLN A 48 -6.74 13.48 5.16
N THR A 49 -5.59 14.12 5.00
CA THR A 49 -5.46 15.43 4.34
C THR A 49 -5.94 15.39 2.89
N THR A 50 -5.60 14.33 2.13
CA THR A 50 -6.11 14.15 0.75
C THR A 50 -7.63 13.98 0.70
N ARG A 51 -8.24 13.35 1.70
CA ARG A 51 -9.70 13.23 1.78
C ARG A 51 -10.37 14.56 2.10
N GLU A 52 -9.72 15.41 2.88
CA GLU A 52 -10.20 16.74 3.33
C GLU A 52 -10.07 17.84 2.27
N LEU A 53 -9.38 17.58 1.14
CA LEU A 53 -9.25 18.54 0.04
C LEU A 53 -10.61 19.08 -0.45
N PRO A 54 -10.66 20.35 -0.91
CA PRO A 54 -11.87 20.97 -1.44
C PRO A 54 -12.53 20.18 -2.58
N ARG A 55 -13.85 20.34 -2.71
CA ARG A 55 -14.67 19.61 -3.69
C ARG A 55 -15.68 20.48 -4.43
N LYS A 56 -15.57 21.81 -4.33
CA LYS A 56 -16.61 22.73 -4.83
C LYS A 56 -16.50 22.91 -6.34
N THR A 57 -15.28 23.07 -6.84
CA THR A 57 -15.04 23.30 -8.27
C THR A 57 -14.54 22.03 -8.96
N LEU A 58 -14.73 21.93 -10.28
CA LEU A 58 -14.21 20.80 -11.06
C LEU A 58 -12.68 20.68 -10.94
N PRO A 59 -11.87 21.75 -11.03
CA PRO A 59 -10.43 21.66 -10.80
C PRO A 59 -10.05 21.12 -9.42
N GLU A 60 -10.72 21.58 -8.36
CA GLU A 60 -10.50 21.07 -7.00
C GLU A 60 -10.78 19.58 -6.88
N ARG A 61 -11.90 19.13 -7.46
CA ARG A 61 -12.26 17.70 -7.49
C ARG A 61 -11.21 16.88 -8.23
N LEU A 62 -10.73 17.34 -9.39
CA LEU A 62 -9.71 16.62 -10.16
C LEU A 62 -8.38 16.55 -9.41
N LEU A 63 -7.95 17.65 -8.76
CA LEU A 63 -6.75 17.66 -7.93
C LEU A 63 -6.87 16.68 -6.76
N ARG A 64 -8.03 16.69 -6.08
CA ARG A 64 -8.33 15.77 -4.99
C ARG A 64 -8.27 14.32 -5.43
N GLU A 65 -8.95 13.95 -6.51
CA GLU A 65 -8.95 12.56 -6.99
C GLU A 65 -7.54 12.10 -7.37
N ARG A 66 -6.73 12.97 -7.99
CA ARG A 66 -5.31 12.67 -8.27
C ARG A 66 -4.50 12.46 -6.99
N ALA A 67 -4.69 13.30 -5.99
CA ALA A 67 -3.99 13.20 -4.71
C ALA A 67 -4.36 11.90 -3.96
N ILE A 68 -5.65 11.58 -3.89
CA ILE A 68 -6.15 10.33 -3.30
C ILE A 68 -5.58 9.12 -4.02
N PHE A 69 -5.63 9.13 -5.35
CA PHE A 69 -5.10 8.04 -6.16
C PHE A 69 -3.60 7.82 -5.93
N LYS A 70 -2.82 8.91 -5.85
CA LYS A 70 -1.37 8.85 -5.57
C LYS A 70 -1.11 8.25 -4.20
N VAL A 71 -1.63 8.85 -3.12
CA VAL A 71 -1.39 8.39 -1.75
C VAL A 71 -1.86 6.95 -1.55
N HIS A 72 -3.03 6.59 -2.07
CA HIS A 72 -3.54 5.23 -1.97
C HIS A 72 -2.70 4.24 -2.77
N GLY A 73 -2.25 4.61 -3.98
CA GLY A 73 -1.37 3.78 -4.79
C GLY A 73 -0.03 3.53 -4.11
N ASP A 74 0.59 4.58 -3.55
CA ASP A 74 1.84 4.49 -2.81
C ASP A 74 1.69 3.63 -1.56
N PHE A 75 0.62 3.82 -0.78
CA PHE A 75 0.32 3.04 0.42
C PHE A 75 0.16 1.56 0.09
N VAL A 76 -0.63 1.23 -0.93
CA VAL A 76 -0.82 -0.16 -1.36
C VAL A 76 0.50 -0.77 -1.80
N ALA A 77 1.29 -0.07 -2.63
CA ALA A 77 2.58 -0.58 -3.07
C ALA A 77 3.56 -0.81 -1.92
N ALA A 78 3.58 0.09 -0.92
CA ALA A 78 4.36 -0.08 0.30
C ALA A 78 3.84 -1.26 1.14
N ALA A 79 2.54 -1.33 1.38
CA ALA A 79 1.91 -2.42 2.14
C ALA A 79 2.20 -3.79 1.51
N THR A 80 2.10 -3.92 0.19
CA THR A 80 2.42 -5.17 -0.52
C THR A 80 3.87 -5.58 -0.32
N ARG A 81 4.82 -4.64 -0.45
CA ARG A 81 6.25 -4.93 -0.22
C ARG A 81 6.53 -5.28 1.24
N GLY A 82 5.95 -4.54 2.18
CA GLY A 82 6.08 -4.81 3.61
C GLY A 82 5.54 -6.18 3.99
N ALA A 83 4.36 -6.55 3.49
CA ALA A 83 3.78 -7.87 3.71
C ALA A 83 4.69 -8.99 3.19
N MET A 84 5.19 -8.90 1.96
CA MET A 84 6.14 -9.88 1.43
C MET A 84 7.41 -9.97 2.29
N ALA A 85 7.97 -8.82 2.71
CA ALA A 85 9.17 -8.80 3.54
C ALA A 85 8.95 -9.42 4.94
N VAL A 86 7.75 -9.28 5.51
CA VAL A 86 7.36 -9.95 6.76
C VAL A 86 7.28 -11.47 6.56
N ILE A 87 6.63 -11.93 5.48
CA ILE A 87 6.51 -13.37 5.17
C ILE A 87 7.89 -14.01 4.93
N ASP A 88 8.78 -13.31 4.22
CA ASP A 88 10.13 -13.79 3.94
C ASP A 88 11.06 -13.76 5.17
N GLY A 89 10.59 -13.23 6.31
CA GLY A 89 11.37 -13.11 7.55
C GLY A 89 12.42 -11.98 7.52
N ASN A 90 12.33 -11.07 6.55
CA ASN A 90 13.24 -9.93 6.41
C ASN A 90 12.90 -8.76 7.34
N VAL A 91 11.75 -8.79 8.02
CA VAL A 91 11.33 -7.79 9.00
C VAL A 91 11.22 -8.45 10.37
N MET A 92 11.91 -7.91 11.37
CA MET A 92 11.82 -8.42 12.74
C MET A 92 10.49 -8.03 13.38
N ALA A 93 9.91 -8.99 14.11
CA ALA A 93 8.78 -8.74 14.98
C ALA A 93 9.18 -7.78 16.12
N ILE A 94 8.23 -6.93 16.50
CA ILE A 94 8.37 -5.98 17.62
C ILE A 94 8.21 -6.72 18.96
N ASN A 95 7.37 -7.75 18.95
CA ASN A 95 7.08 -8.64 20.08
C ASN A 95 7.60 -10.07 19.78
N PRO A 96 8.92 -10.28 19.63
CA PRO A 96 9.45 -11.59 19.23
C PRO A 96 9.24 -12.69 20.28
N GLY A 97 8.91 -12.34 21.52
CA GLY A 97 8.59 -13.29 22.59
C GLY A 97 7.19 -13.90 22.51
N GLU A 98 6.32 -13.38 21.64
CA GLU A 98 4.99 -13.93 21.41
C GLU A 98 5.01 -15.06 20.37
N GLU A 99 3.95 -15.88 20.37
CA GLU A 99 3.73 -16.90 19.35
C GLU A 99 3.74 -16.27 17.96
N ALA A 100 4.31 -16.97 16.96
CA ALA A 100 4.50 -16.43 15.61
C ALA A 100 3.23 -15.78 15.02
N LYS A 101 2.06 -16.39 15.22
CA LYS A 101 0.77 -15.84 14.76
C LYS A 101 0.40 -14.50 15.41
N MET A 102 0.80 -14.25 16.66
CA MET A 102 0.54 -13.03 17.41
C MET A 102 1.62 -11.96 17.19
N GLN A 103 2.65 -12.26 16.41
CA GLN A 103 3.72 -11.31 16.14
C GLN A 103 3.23 -10.13 15.30
N MET A 104 3.78 -8.98 15.64
CA MET A 104 3.49 -7.68 15.07
C MET A 104 4.76 -7.11 14.46
N PHE A 105 4.64 -6.45 13.32
CA PHE A 105 5.75 -5.93 12.54
C PHE A 105 5.48 -4.47 12.15
N ILE A 106 6.53 -3.66 12.08
CA ILE A 106 6.44 -2.32 11.48
C ILE A 106 7.43 -2.25 10.33
N TRP A 107 6.94 -1.86 9.16
CA TRP A 107 7.76 -1.61 7.98
C TRP A 107 7.26 -0.39 7.24
N ASN A 108 8.16 0.55 6.93
CA ASN A 108 7.82 1.82 6.29
C ASN A 108 6.63 2.55 6.96
N ASN A 109 6.62 2.59 8.29
CA ASN A 109 5.56 3.16 9.12
C ASN A 109 4.17 2.52 8.93
N ILE A 110 4.10 1.30 8.41
CA ILE A 110 2.88 0.49 8.32
C ILE A 110 3.00 -0.64 9.33
N PHE A 111 1.93 -0.85 10.09
CA PHE A 111 1.81 -1.96 11.02
C PHE A 111 1.26 -3.20 10.31
N PHE A 112 1.89 -4.35 10.54
CA PHE A 112 1.50 -5.65 9.99
C PHE A 112 1.34 -6.69 11.11
N SER A 113 0.44 -7.63 10.90
CA SER A 113 0.29 -8.85 11.69
C SER A 113 -0.12 -9.98 10.76
N PHE A 114 0.00 -11.22 11.21
CA PHE A 114 -0.65 -12.32 10.51
C PHE A 114 -2.18 -12.20 10.62
N GLY A 115 -2.88 -12.53 9.54
CA GLY A 115 -4.32 -12.71 9.57
C GLY A 115 -4.62 -14.09 10.12
N PHE A 116 -5.23 -14.18 11.30
CA PHE A 116 -5.70 -15.44 11.89
C PHE A 116 -6.99 -15.18 12.66
N ASP A 117 -7.83 -16.20 12.79
CA ASP A 117 -9.10 -16.12 13.49
C ASP A 117 -8.87 -16.10 15.01
N VAL A 118 -9.05 -14.92 15.59
CA VAL A 118 -8.90 -14.72 17.03
C VAL A 118 -10.13 -15.30 17.73
N ARG A 119 -9.99 -16.53 18.22
CA ARG A 119 -10.98 -17.28 19.04
C ARG A 119 -12.13 -17.93 18.26
N ASP A 120 -11.86 -18.55 17.11
CA ASP A 120 -12.85 -19.33 16.35
C ASP A 120 -14.10 -18.51 15.95
N HIS A 121 -13.99 -17.18 15.90
CA HIS A 121 -15.13 -16.30 15.68
C HIS A 121 -15.68 -16.46 14.26
N TYR A 122 -14.81 -16.84 13.33
CA TYR A 122 -15.12 -17.08 11.93
C TYR A 122 -15.04 -18.56 11.56
N LYS A 123 -15.04 -19.46 12.55
CA LYS A 123 -14.94 -20.91 12.35
C LYS A 123 -16.01 -21.47 11.39
N GLU A 124 -17.25 -20.98 11.47
CA GLU A 124 -18.33 -21.40 10.58
C GLU A 124 -18.20 -20.83 9.15
N LEU A 125 -17.33 -19.84 8.95
CA LEU A 125 -17.06 -19.19 7.65
C LEU A 125 -15.71 -19.60 7.05
N GLY A 126 -15.01 -20.57 7.65
CA GLY A 126 -13.72 -21.10 7.19
C GLY A 126 -12.54 -20.84 8.13
N GLY A 127 -12.68 -19.94 9.12
CA GLY A 127 -11.67 -19.66 10.13
C GLY A 127 -10.31 -19.28 9.54
N ASP A 128 -9.24 -19.94 10.00
CA ASP A 128 -7.87 -19.76 9.51
C ASP A 128 -7.64 -20.26 8.06
N ALA A 129 -8.60 -20.98 7.47
CA ALA A 129 -8.49 -21.57 6.13
C ALA A 129 -9.27 -20.81 5.04
N ALA A 130 -9.97 -19.73 5.41
CA ALA A 130 -10.69 -18.86 4.47
C ALA A 130 -9.73 -17.92 3.71
#